data_AF-A0A956DDV9-F1
#
_entry.id   AF-A0A956DDV9-F1
#
_cell.length_a   1.000
_cell.length_b   1.000
_cell.length_c   1.000
_cell.angle_alpha   90.00
_cell.angle_beta   90.00
_cell.angle_gamma   90.00
#
_symmetry.space_group_name_H-M   'P 1'
#
loop_
_entity.id
_entity.type
_entity.pdbx_description
1 polymer ?
#
loop_
_entity_poly.entity_id
_entity_poly.type
_entity_poly.pdbx_seq_one_letter_code
_entity_poly.pdbx_strand_id
1 'polypeptide(L)'
;SESARGSSAGPLVVGLLVLVSLGVGLGLRWWMRRRRGPTASSRHPAAKLYRELDRKLVRIGRPRPPGRTPAEHAERLAAEGYAGAATVEEITSAYLASRWGEARLDVPTLRARIRSLPPAPTTPPG
;
A
#
# COMPACT_ATOMS: atom_id res chain seq x y z
N SER A 1 27.76 -2.23 47.65
CA SER A 1 26.35 -2.52 47.33
C SER A 1 25.75 -1.29 46.66
N GLU A 2 24.70 -1.48 45.85
CA GLU A 2 23.88 -0.50 45.11
C GLU A 2 24.37 -0.16 43.68
N SER A 3 24.01 -0.93 42.65
CA SER A 3 22.68 -1.12 42.01
C SER A 3 22.47 -0.19 40.82
N ALA A 4 22.78 -0.74 39.64
CA ALA A 4 22.08 -0.63 38.35
C ALA A 4 21.12 0.55 38.12
N ARG A 5 21.34 1.26 37.01
CA ARG A 5 20.29 1.54 35.99
C ARG A 5 20.91 2.15 34.74
N GLY A 6 21.28 1.30 33.79
CA GLY A 6 21.56 1.72 32.42
C GLY A 6 20.27 2.23 31.78
N SER A 7 20.21 3.53 31.50
CA SER A 7 19.08 4.17 30.83
C SER A 7 19.04 3.75 29.36
N SER A 8 18.36 2.64 29.06
CA SER A 8 18.12 2.09 27.72
C SER A 8 17.04 2.84 26.92
N ALA A 9 16.61 4.03 27.38
CA ALA A 9 15.55 4.80 26.75
C ALA A 9 15.97 5.55 25.46
N GLY A 10 17.27 5.76 25.25
CA GLY A 10 17.79 6.55 24.12
C GLY A 10 17.52 5.98 22.72
N PRO A 11 17.78 4.69 22.44
CA PRO A 11 17.64 4.13 21.09
C PRO A 11 16.18 3.98 20.65
N LEU A 12 15.27 3.70 21.59
CA LEU A 12 13.86 3.45 21.29
C LEU A 12 13.11 4.74 20.91
N VAL A 13 13.42 5.86 21.57
CA VAL A 13 12.84 7.17 21.24
C VAL A 13 13.32 7.65 19.87
N VAL A 14 14.61 7.44 19.55
CA VAL A 14 15.17 7.78 18.23
C VAL A 14 14.58 6.90 17.13
N GLY A 15 14.47 5.59 17.36
CA GLY A 15 13.85 4.65 16.41
C GLY A 15 12.39 5.00 16.11
N LEU A 16 11.61 5.37 17.14
CA LEU A 16 10.21 5.77 16.99
C LEU A 16 10.06 7.09 16.22
N LEU A 17 10.93 8.08 16.49
CA LEU A 17 10.92 9.36 15.79
C LEU A 17 11.27 9.20 14.30
N VAL A 18 12.19 8.30 13.96
CA VAL A 18 12.53 8.00 12.56
C VAL A 18 11.35 7.33 11.84
N LEU A 19 10.71 6.34 12.46
CA LEU A 19 9.52 5.67 11.92
C LEU A 19 8.34 6.62 11.68
N VAL A 20 8.07 7.51 12.65
CA VAL A 20 7.01 8.52 12.54
C VAL A 20 7.34 9.54 11.45
N SER A 21 8.59 10.01 11.38
CA SER A 21 9.03 10.99 10.37
C SER A 21 8.96 10.42 8.94
N LEU A 22 9.32 9.14 8.77
CA LEU A 22 9.16 8.43 7.50
C LEU A 22 7.68 8.27 7.14
N GLY A 23 6.82 7.88 8.09
CA GLY A 23 5.37 7.75 7.89
C GLY A 23 4.71 9.08 7.49
N VAL A 24 5.06 10.17 8.18
CA VAL A 24 4.55 11.53 7.91
C VAL A 24 5.06 12.07 6.57
N GLY A 25 6.34 11.89 6.25
CA GLY A 25 6.92 12.29 4.98
C GLY A 25 6.31 11.55 3.78
N LEU A 26 6.03 10.25 3.92
CA LEU A 26 5.35 9.44 2.90
C LEU A 26 3.87 9.84 2.74
N GLY A 27 3.19 10.15 3.85
CA GLY A 27 1.80 10.65 3.84
C GLY A 27 1.65 12.01 3.16
N LEU A 28 2.53 12.96 3.50
CA LEU A 28 2.57 14.30 2.89
C LEU A 28 2.88 14.23 1.40
N ARG A 29 3.81 13.37 0.98
CA ARG A 29 4.15 13.16 -0.43
C ARG A 29 2.99 12.55 -1.22
N TRP A 30 2.22 11.65 -0.62
CA TRP A 30 1.01 11.10 -1.22
C TRP A 30 -0.11 12.14 -1.35
N TRP A 31 -0.26 13.01 -0.35
CA TRP A 31 -1.20 14.13 -0.38
C TRP A 31 -0.85 15.17 -1.46
N MET A 32 0.43 15.50 -1.63
CA MET A 32 0.89 16.38 -2.72
C MET A 32 0.68 15.76 -4.10
N ARG A 33 0.86 14.43 -4.25
CA ARG A 33 0.55 13.74 -5.51
C ARG A 33 -0.94 13.70 -5.82
N ARG A 34 -1.81 13.71 -4.80
CA ARG A 34 -3.27 13.89 -4.96
C ARG A 34 -3.68 15.29 -5.44
N ARG A 35 -2.86 16.32 -5.22
CA ARG A 35 -3.13 17.70 -5.67
C ARG A 35 -2.79 17.95 -7.14
N ARG A 36 -2.09 17.04 -7.82
CA ARG A 36 -1.91 17.11 -9.29
C ARG A 36 -3.22 16.65 -9.95
N GLY A 37 -3.92 17.59 -10.57
CA GLY A 37 -5.28 17.45 -11.09
C GLY A 37 -5.48 16.33 -12.13
N PRO A 38 -6.74 16.01 -12.47
CA PRO A 38 -7.08 14.85 -13.27
C PRO A 38 -6.62 15.03 -14.74
N THR A 39 -5.60 14.28 -15.15
CA THR A 39 -5.32 14.06 -16.58
C THR A 39 -6.43 13.18 -17.18
N ALA A 40 -6.65 13.22 -18.50
CA ALA A 40 -7.74 12.50 -19.19
C ALA A 40 -7.83 10.98 -18.88
N SER A 41 -6.74 10.36 -18.41
CA SER A 41 -6.69 8.98 -17.87
C SER A 41 -7.60 8.75 -16.64
N SER A 42 -8.01 9.81 -15.95
CA SER A 42 -8.87 9.77 -14.76
C SER A 42 -10.30 9.28 -15.00
N ARG A 43 -10.74 9.19 -16.27
CA ARG A 43 -12.06 8.65 -16.67
C ARG A 43 -12.08 7.13 -16.87
N HIS A 44 -10.93 6.45 -16.89
CA HIS A 44 -10.90 5.00 -17.12
C HIS A 44 -11.36 4.23 -15.86
N PRO A 45 -12.39 3.35 -15.93
CA PRO A 45 -12.88 2.58 -14.79
C PRO A 45 -11.77 1.81 -14.07
N ALA A 46 -10.80 1.28 -14.83
CA ALA A 46 -9.63 0.58 -14.30
C ALA A 46 -8.76 1.45 -13.38
N ALA A 47 -8.50 2.70 -13.78
CA ALA A 47 -7.67 3.62 -13.00
C ALA A 47 -8.38 4.04 -11.71
N LYS A 48 -9.71 4.09 -11.69
CA LYS A 48 -10.48 4.30 -10.47
C LYS A 48 -10.37 3.10 -9.53
N LEU A 49 -10.56 1.89 -10.06
CA LEU A 49 -10.49 0.65 -9.28
C LEU A 49 -9.10 0.42 -8.69
N TYR A 50 -8.04 0.61 -9.48
CA TYR A 50 -6.66 0.48 -9.00
C TYR A 50 -6.33 1.53 -7.92
N ARG A 51 -6.88 2.76 -8.01
CA ARG A 51 -6.75 3.76 -6.94
C ARG A 51 -7.48 3.35 -5.66
N GLU A 52 -8.60 2.64 -5.75
CA GLU A 52 -9.29 2.09 -4.58
C GLU A 52 -8.44 0.99 -3.92
N LEU A 53 -7.80 0.13 -4.71
CA LEU A 53 -6.83 -0.87 -4.25
C LEU A 53 -5.63 -0.21 -3.55
N ASP A 54 -4.94 0.74 -4.21
CA ASP A 54 -3.80 1.46 -3.62
C ASP A 54 -4.18 2.10 -2.27
N ARG A 55 -5.39 2.67 -2.14
CA ARG A 55 -5.89 3.23 -0.87
C ARG A 55 -6.12 2.16 0.19
N LYS A 56 -6.67 1.01 -0.18
CA LYS A 56 -6.88 -0.11 0.76
C LYS A 56 -5.53 -0.65 1.24
N LEU A 57 -4.57 -0.85 0.34
CA LEU A 57 -3.21 -1.28 0.64
C LEU A 57 -2.48 -0.32 1.61
N VAL A 58 -2.61 0.99 1.39
CA VAL A 58 -2.11 2.00 2.34
C VAL A 58 -2.75 1.83 3.72
N ARG A 59 -4.08 1.66 3.79
CA ARG A 59 -4.80 1.50 5.07
C ARG A 59 -4.38 0.27 5.85
N ILE A 60 -4.00 -0.81 5.16
CA ILE A 60 -3.51 -2.05 5.80
C ILE A 60 -1.98 -2.07 5.95
N GLY A 61 -1.30 -0.92 5.88
CA GLY A 61 0.14 -0.82 6.17
C GLY A 61 1.05 -1.34 5.06
N ARG A 62 0.54 -1.56 3.84
CA ARG A 62 1.31 -2.07 2.69
C ARG A 62 1.33 -1.08 1.52
N PRO A 63 1.78 0.17 1.72
CA PRO A 63 1.81 1.15 0.64
C PRO A 63 2.80 0.76 -0.47
N ARG A 64 2.44 1.08 -1.72
CA ARG A 64 3.37 0.98 -2.85
C ARG A 64 4.44 2.09 -2.76
N PRO A 65 5.75 1.74 -2.76
CA PRO A 65 6.82 2.71 -2.78
C PRO A 65 6.77 3.57 -4.04
N PRO A 66 7.23 4.82 -3.97
CA PRO A 66 7.39 5.63 -5.15
C PRO A 66 8.45 5.03 -6.09
N GLY A 67 8.20 5.10 -7.39
CA GLY A 67 9.10 4.51 -8.41
C GLY A 67 8.77 3.05 -8.72
N ARG A 68 8.05 2.35 -7.83
CA ARG A 68 7.62 0.98 -8.07
C ARG A 68 6.38 0.93 -8.95
N THR A 69 6.39 0.09 -9.98
CA THR A 69 5.22 -0.15 -10.83
C THR A 69 4.15 -0.96 -10.08
N PRO A 70 2.90 -1.00 -10.58
CA PRO A 70 1.87 -1.89 -10.05
C PRO A 70 2.29 -3.37 -10.00
N ALA A 71 2.87 -3.88 -11.09
CA ALA A 71 3.29 -5.28 -11.20
C ALA A 71 4.38 -5.63 -10.18
N GLU A 72 5.46 -4.85 -10.12
CA GLU A 72 6.56 -5.01 -9.15
C GLU A 72 6.08 -4.95 -7.68
N HIS A 73 4.98 -4.24 -7.43
CA HIS A 73 4.41 -4.19 -6.09
C HIS A 73 3.63 -5.46 -5.76
N ALA A 74 2.83 -5.98 -6.69
CA ALA A 74 2.11 -7.23 -6.53
C ALA A 74 3.09 -8.41 -6.34
N GLU A 75 4.13 -8.49 -7.17
CA GLU A 75 5.20 -9.49 -7.05
C GLU A 75 5.87 -9.46 -5.68
N ARG A 76 6.20 -8.27 -5.18
CA ARG A 76 6.78 -8.16 -3.83
C ARG A 76 5.81 -8.62 -2.75
N LEU A 77 4.53 -8.28 -2.84
CA LEU A 77 3.54 -8.72 -1.85
C LEU A 77 3.41 -10.25 -1.83
N ALA A 78 3.50 -10.91 -2.99
CA ALA A 78 3.57 -12.35 -3.09
C ALA A 78 4.84 -12.91 -2.44
N ALA A 79 6.01 -12.31 -2.72
CA ALA A 79 7.28 -12.70 -2.12
C ALA A 79 7.32 -12.52 -0.59
N GLU A 80 6.60 -11.52 -0.06
CA GLU A 80 6.42 -11.28 1.37
C GLU A 80 5.40 -12.24 2.03
N GLY A 81 4.80 -13.17 1.28
CA GLY A 81 3.80 -14.11 1.79
C GLY A 81 2.49 -13.44 2.23
N TYR A 82 2.16 -12.27 1.68
CA TYR A 82 0.92 -11.59 2.05
C TYR A 82 -0.30 -12.41 1.60
N ALA A 83 -1.19 -12.75 2.53
CA ALA A 83 -2.38 -13.57 2.25
C ALA A 83 -3.30 -13.01 1.14
N GLY A 84 -3.32 -11.69 0.94
CA GLY A 84 -4.07 -11.06 -0.14
C GLY A 84 -3.32 -10.88 -1.47
N ALA A 85 -2.10 -11.42 -1.60
CA ALA A 85 -1.23 -11.17 -2.77
C ALA A 85 -1.88 -11.58 -4.09
N ALA A 86 -2.49 -12.76 -4.16
CA ALA A 86 -3.16 -13.26 -5.36
C ALA A 86 -4.30 -12.32 -5.83
N THR A 87 -5.06 -11.77 -4.89
CA THR A 87 -6.11 -10.77 -5.20
C THR A 87 -5.51 -9.46 -5.72
N VAL A 88 -4.39 -9.02 -5.15
CA VAL A 88 -3.69 -7.80 -5.60
C VAL A 88 -3.16 -7.99 -7.02
N GLU A 89 -2.58 -9.16 -7.31
CA GLU A 89 -2.09 -9.55 -8.63
C GLU A 89 -3.22 -9.57 -9.65
N GLU A 90 -4.33 -10.27 -9.37
CA GLU A 90 -5.50 -10.34 -10.24
C GLU A 90 -6.03 -8.96 -10.64
N ILE A 91 -6.22 -8.07 -9.66
CA ILE A 91 -6.71 -6.71 -9.92
C ILE A 91 -5.68 -5.90 -10.71
N THR A 92 -4.39 -6.11 -10.45
CA THR A 92 -3.30 -5.44 -11.17
C THR A 92 -3.26 -5.86 -12.63
N SER A 93 -3.36 -7.16 -12.90
CA SER A 93 -3.41 -7.72 -14.26
C SER A 93 -4.64 -7.22 -15.02
N ALA A 94 -5.82 -7.21 -14.39
CA ALA A 94 -7.04 -6.66 -14.98
C ALA A 94 -6.88 -5.15 -15.31
N TYR A 95 -6.27 -4.40 -14.40
CA TYR A 95 -5.95 -2.99 -14.63
C TYR A 95 -5.00 -2.80 -15.83
N LEU A 96 -3.94 -3.59 -15.95
CA LEU A 96 -2.97 -3.49 -17.04
C LEU A 96 -3.60 -3.87 -18.38
N ALA A 97 -4.35 -4.98 -18.45
CA ALA A 97 -5.04 -5.41 -19.66
C ALA A 97 -6.06 -4.37 -20.15
N SER A 98 -6.88 -3.85 -19.24
CA SER A 98 -7.86 -2.82 -19.58
C SER A 98 -7.23 -1.47 -19.93
N ARG A 99 -6.04 -1.15 -19.41
CA ARG A 99 -5.31 0.10 -19.74
C ARG A 99 -4.90 0.15 -21.21
N TRP A 100 -4.62 -1.00 -21.82
CA TRP A 100 -4.26 -1.12 -23.24
C TRP A 100 -5.46 -1.49 -24.13
N GLY A 101 -6.68 -1.50 -23.56
CA GLY A 101 -7.92 -1.75 -24.31
C GLY A 101 -8.25 -3.22 -24.53
N GLU A 102 -7.51 -4.14 -23.89
CA GLU A 102 -7.55 -5.57 -24.19
C GLU A 102 -8.65 -6.32 -23.42
N ALA A 103 -9.26 -5.71 -22.39
CA ALA A 103 -10.22 -6.41 -21.54
C ALA A 103 -11.33 -5.51 -20.98
N ARG A 104 -12.56 -6.07 -20.94
CA ARG A 104 -13.66 -5.53 -20.13
C ARG A 104 -13.44 -5.87 -18.66
N LEU A 105 -13.68 -4.90 -17.78
CA LEU A 105 -13.55 -5.07 -16.34
C LEU A 105 -14.90 -5.37 -15.69
N ASP A 106 -14.94 -6.46 -14.91
CA ASP A 106 -16.00 -6.68 -13.93
C ASP A 106 -15.73 -5.87 -12.65
N VAL A 107 -16.02 -4.57 -12.74
CA VAL A 107 -15.77 -3.61 -11.66
C VAL A 107 -16.47 -3.99 -10.33
N PRO A 108 -17.75 -4.42 -10.30
CA PRO A 108 -18.40 -4.87 -9.08
C PRO A 108 -17.66 -5.99 -8.36
N THR A 109 -17.29 -7.06 -9.08
CA THR A 109 -16.61 -8.23 -8.51
C THR A 109 -15.24 -7.86 -7.97
N LEU A 110 -14.43 -7.16 -8.76
CA LEU A 110 -13.09 -6.75 -8.33
C LEU A 110 -13.14 -5.80 -7.13
N ARG A 111 -14.14 -4.91 -7.07
CA ARG A 111 -14.35 -4.04 -5.90
C ARG A 111 -14.72 -4.84 -4.65
N ALA A 112 -15.54 -5.89 -4.77
CA ALA A 112 -15.85 -6.77 -3.65
C ALA A 112 -14.56 -7.43 -3.11
N ARG A 113 -13.69 -7.91 -4.00
CA ARG A 113 -12.39 -8.50 -3.63
C ARG A 113 -11.45 -7.50 -2.93
N ILE A 114 -11.41 -6.22 -3.36
CA ILE A 114 -10.65 -5.18 -2.66
C ILE A 114 -11.12 -5.04 -1.20
N ARG A 115 -12.43 -5.09 -0.97
CA ARG A 115 -12.99 -4.92 0.39
C ARG A 115 -12.61 -6.09 1.31
N SER A 116 -12.55 -7.32 0.77
CA SER A 116 -12.21 -8.53 1.51
C SER A 116 -10.71 -8.74 1.73
N LEU A 117 -9.84 -7.83 1.27
CA LEU A 117 -8.40 -7.95 1.51
C LEU A 117 -8.10 -7.99 3.02
N PRO A 118 -7.27 -8.97 3.47
CA PRO A 118 -6.94 -9.14 4.87
C PRO A 118 -6.14 -7.93 5.39
N PRO A 119 -6.29 -7.56 6.68
CA PRO A 119 -5.44 -6.55 7.29
C PRO A 119 -3.97 -7.05 7.37
N ALA A 120 -3.03 -6.14 7.58
CA ALA A 120 -1.68 -6.56 7.96
C ALA A 120 -1.72 -7.29 9.31
N PRO A 121 -0.84 -8.29 9.52
CA PRO A 121 -0.66 -8.86 10.84
C PRO A 121 -0.23 -7.72 11.78
N THR A 122 -1.08 -7.42 12.76
CA THR A 122 -0.67 -6.63 13.91
C THR A 122 0.18 -7.55 14.78
N THR A 123 1.46 -7.68 14.48
CA THR A 123 2.40 -8.27 15.43
C THR A 123 2.71 -7.17 16.45
N PRO A 124 2.19 -7.23 17.70
CA PRO A 124 2.70 -6.35 18.75
C PRO A 124 4.18 -6.71 18.99
N PRO A 125 5.06 -5.73 19.25
CA PRO A 125 6.41 -6.04 19.70
C PRO A 125 6.32 -6.81 21.03
N GLY A 126 6.81 -8.05 21.03
CA GLY A 126 7.10 -8.81 22.25
C GLY A 126 8.43 -8.38 22.84
#